data_AF-A0A553Q450-F1
#
_entry.id   AF-A0A553Q450-F1
#
_cell.length_a   1.000
_cell.length_b   1.000
_cell.length_c   1.000
_cell.angle_alpha   90.00
_cell.angle_beta   90.00
_cell.angle_gamma   90.00
#
_symmetry.space_group_name_H-M   'P 1'
#
loop_
_entity.id
_entity.type
_entity.pdbx_description
1 polymer ?
#
loop_
_entity_poly.entity_id
_entity_poly.type
_entity_poly.pdbx_seq_one_letter_code
_entity_poly.pdbx_strand_id
1 'polypeptide(L)'
;MFPLCKYYGFNHILFWVKTGDTLFVAGCGKFFEGTADEMYRALIEVLGRLPPETWVFCGHEYTINNLKFARHVEPNNEVVRTKLQWAKVLT
;
A
#
# COMPACT_ATOMS: atom_id res chain seq x y z
N MET A 1 2.25 -14.59 -6.59
CA MET A 1 1.87 -13.85 -7.81
C MET A 1 0.80 -12.84 -7.41
N PHE A 2 1.16 -11.56 -7.35
CA PHE A 2 0.33 -10.45 -6.84
C PHE A 2 -1.03 -10.40 -7.56
N PRO A 3 -2.16 -10.61 -6.85
CA PRO A 3 -3.49 -10.61 -7.46
C PRO A 3 -3.82 -9.30 -8.19
N LEU A 4 -3.36 -8.16 -7.64
CA LEU A 4 -3.58 -6.83 -8.23
C LEU A 4 -2.67 -6.52 -9.43
N CYS A 5 -1.48 -7.13 -9.56
CA CYS A 5 -0.60 -6.94 -10.72
C CYS A 5 -1.20 -7.48 -12.02
N LYS A 6 -2.09 -8.46 -11.95
CA LYS A 6 -2.64 -9.10 -13.16
C LYS A 6 -3.61 -8.20 -13.93
N TYR A 7 -4.13 -7.12 -13.33
CA TYR A 7 -5.19 -6.30 -13.93
C TYR A 7 -4.69 -5.09 -14.71
N TYR A 8 -3.44 -4.68 -14.53
CA TYR A 8 -2.90 -3.48 -15.19
C TYR A 8 -1.86 -3.91 -16.23
N GLY A 9 -2.22 -3.81 -17.51
CA GLY A 9 -1.34 -4.14 -18.63
C GLY A 9 -0.01 -3.37 -18.53
N PHE A 10 1.10 -4.10 -18.59
CA PHE A 10 2.46 -3.60 -18.34
C PHE A 10 3.01 -2.62 -19.40
N ASN A 11 2.25 -2.31 -20.45
CA ASN A 11 2.76 -1.56 -21.62
C ASN A 11 2.95 -0.05 -21.39
N HIS A 12 2.55 0.50 -20.22
CA HIS A 12 2.65 1.94 -19.92
C HIS A 12 3.24 2.27 -18.53
N ILE A 13 3.84 1.30 -17.83
CA ILE A 13 4.42 1.56 -16.50
C ILE A 13 5.88 2.02 -16.65
N LEU A 14 6.09 3.34 -16.63
CA LEU A 14 7.42 3.95 -16.72
C LEU A 14 8.17 3.95 -15.37
N PHE A 15 7.45 4.02 -14.25
CA PHE A 15 8.02 4.06 -12.90
C PHE A 15 7.27 3.10 -11.98
N TRP A 16 8.01 2.18 -11.37
CA TRP A 16 7.47 1.23 -10.39
C TRP A 16 8.47 0.92 -9.28
N VAL A 17 7.94 0.53 -8.13
CA VAL A 17 8.70 0.10 -6.96
C VAL A 17 8.11 -1.19 -6.38
N LYS A 18 8.96 -2.15 -6.05
CA LYS A 18 8.58 -3.32 -5.26
C LYS A 18 8.92 -3.05 -3.80
N THR A 19 7.91 -3.03 -2.95
CA THR A 19 8.07 -2.62 -1.54
C THR A 19 8.19 -3.80 -0.58
N GLY A 20 8.07 -5.04 -1.08
CA GLY A 20 8.08 -6.24 -0.24
C GLY A 20 7.09 -6.08 0.91
N ASP A 21 7.57 -6.27 2.13
CA ASP A 21 6.75 -6.15 3.33
C ASP A 21 6.87 -4.81 4.05
N THR A 22 7.54 -3.82 3.45
CA THR A 22 7.70 -2.48 4.06
C THR A 22 6.42 -1.66 3.92
N LEU A 23 5.93 -1.48 2.68
CA LEU A 23 4.72 -0.74 2.35
C LEU A 23 3.71 -1.67 1.68
N PHE A 24 2.49 -1.70 2.20
CA PHE A 24 1.33 -2.37 1.62
C PHE A 24 0.30 -1.33 1.17
N VAL A 25 -0.68 -1.76 0.38
CA VAL A 25 -1.86 -0.93 0.14
C VAL A 25 -2.54 -0.62 1.49
N ALA A 26 -2.63 0.66 1.82
CA ALA A 26 -3.20 1.20 3.05
C ALA A 26 -2.54 0.73 4.38
N GLY A 27 -1.31 0.23 4.35
CA GLY A 27 -0.63 -0.25 5.56
C GLY A 27 0.88 -0.38 5.42
N CYS A 28 1.56 -0.84 6.47
CA CYS A 28 2.99 -1.09 6.49
C CYS A 28 3.33 -2.41 7.20
N GLY A 29 4.57 -2.87 7.04
CA GLY A 29 5.10 -4.06 7.69
C GLY A 29 5.09 -4.01 9.20
N LYS A 30 5.07 -5.19 9.81
CA LYS A 30 5.41 -5.33 11.23
C LYS A 30 6.91 -5.09 11.43
N PHE A 31 7.28 -4.49 12.56
CA PHE A 31 8.68 -4.23 12.90
C PHE A 31 9.27 -5.46 13.60
N PHE A 32 9.57 -6.50 12.82
CA PHE A 32 10.20 -7.71 13.37
C PHE A 32 11.66 -7.45 13.77
N GLU A 33 12.41 -6.74 12.93
CA GLU A 33 13.84 -6.46 13.11
C GLU A 33 14.12 -4.96 12.87
N GLY A 34 13.37 -4.08 13.52
CA GLY A 34 13.54 -2.62 13.36
C GLY A 34 12.68 -1.79 14.30
N THR A 35 12.84 -0.48 14.20
CA THR A 35 12.16 0.52 15.04
C THR A 35 11.12 1.31 14.25
N ALA A 36 10.23 2.00 14.98
CA ALA A 36 9.24 2.88 14.36
C ALA A 36 9.90 4.05 13.58
N ASP A 37 11.05 4.55 14.06
CA ASP A 37 11.82 5.61 13.39
C ASP A 37 12.40 5.13 12.04
N GLU A 38 12.92 3.89 12.00
CA GLU A 38 13.39 3.29 10.75
C GLU A 38 12.25 3.09 9.75
N MET A 39 11.07 2.64 10.20
CA MET A 39 9.90 2.56 9.32
C MET A 39 9.47 3.94 8.83
N TYR A 40 9.48 4.96 9.70
CA TYR A 40 9.16 6.33 9.29
C TYR A 40 10.10 6.83 8.20
N ARG A 41 11.42 6.65 8.37
CA ARG A 41 12.41 7.00 7.35
C ARG A 41 12.16 6.24 6.04
N ALA A 42 11.91 4.93 6.12
CA ALA A 42 11.64 4.13 4.93
C ALA A 42 10.39 4.61 4.18
N LEU A 43 9.28 4.87 4.88
CA LEU A 43 8.01 5.28 4.26
C LEU A 43 8.03 6.73 3.77
N ILE A 44 8.52 7.66 4.58
CA ILE A 44 8.37 9.10 4.34
C ILE A 44 9.59 9.67 3.61
N GLU A 45 10.80 9.34 4.07
CA GLU A 45 12.02 9.93 3.52
C GLU A 45 12.57 9.18 2.30
N VAL A 46 12.29 7.88 2.17
CA VAL A 46 12.74 7.09 1.01
C VAL A 46 11.61 6.91 0.01
N LEU A 47 10.53 6.21 0.39
CA LEU A 47 9.42 5.93 -0.52
C LEU A 47 8.58 7.17 -0.84
N GLY A 48 8.40 8.07 0.14
CA GLY A 48 7.66 9.32 -0.05
C GLY A 48 8.31 10.32 -1.00
N ARG A 49 9.58 10.12 -1.38
CA ARG A 49 10.29 10.95 -2.39
C ARG A 49 10.10 10.45 -3.82
N LEU A 50 9.50 9.27 -4.01
CA LEU A 50 9.21 8.76 -5.34
C LEU A 50 8.12 9.61 -6.02
N PRO A 51 8.13 9.72 -7.36
CA PRO A 51 7.08 10.41 -8.08
C PRO A 51 5.68 9.84 -7.73
N PRO A 52 4.64 10.68 -7.57
CA PRO A 52 3.31 10.22 -7.16
C PRO A 52 2.65 9.24 -8.15
N GLU A 53 3.07 9.24 -9.41
CA GLU A 53 2.68 8.30 -10.45
C GLU A 53 3.36 6.92 -10.35
N THR A 54 4.26 6.73 -9.37
CA THR A 54 4.98 5.47 -9.19
C THR A 54 4.04 4.34 -8.78
N TRP A 55 4.10 3.24 -9.52
CA TRP A 55 3.33 2.05 -9.21
C TRP A 55 3.96 1.26 -8.05
N VAL A 56 3.17 0.99 -7.00
CA VAL A 56 3.62 0.22 -5.83
C VAL A 56 3.18 -1.24 -5.96
N PHE A 57 4.16 -2.15 -5.87
CA PHE A 57 3.94 -3.59 -5.86
C PHE A 57 4.37 -4.20 -4.52
N CYS A 58 3.40 -4.44 -3.63
CA CYS A 58 3.63 -4.92 -2.26
C CYS A 58 3.54 -6.44 -2.12
N GLY A 59 4.27 -7.01 -1.15
CA GLY A 59 4.51 -8.44 -0.93
C GLY A 59 3.27 -9.32 -0.73
N HIS A 60 2.21 -8.76 -0.16
CA HIS A 60 1.04 -9.50 0.31
C HIS A 60 -0.28 -8.79 0.02
N GLU A 61 -1.34 -9.57 -0.15
CA GLU A 61 -2.71 -9.07 -0.30
C GLU A 61 -3.37 -8.85 1.06
N TYR A 62 -3.05 -7.72 1.69
CA TYR A 62 -3.61 -7.30 2.99
C TYR A 62 -4.55 -6.09 2.89
N THR A 63 -4.90 -5.68 1.66
CA THR A 63 -5.60 -4.42 1.37
C THR A 63 -6.89 -4.24 2.18
N ILE A 64 -7.77 -5.26 2.23
CA ILE A 64 -9.05 -5.16 2.95
C ILE A 64 -8.84 -4.96 4.46
N ASN A 65 -7.93 -5.72 5.07
CA ASN A 65 -7.71 -5.66 6.52
C ASN A 65 -7.02 -4.35 6.91
N ASN A 66 -6.07 -3.90 6.11
CA ASN A 66 -5.43 -2.59 6.26
C ASN A 66 -6.45 -1.45 6.18
N LEU A 67 -7.36 -1.48 5.19
CA LEU A 67 -8.41 -0.48 5.05
C LEU A 67 -9.47 -0.53 6.17
N LYS A 68 -9.74 -1.72 6.74
CA LYS A 68 -10.58 -1.82 7.95
C LYS A 68 -9.92 -1.14 9.15
N PHE A 69 -8.61 -1.32 9.32
CA PHE A 69 -7.84 -0.65 10.36
C PHE A 69 -7.78 0.86 10.12
N ALA A 70 -7.48 1.31 8.89
CA ALA A 70 -7.51 2.72 8.53
C ALA A 70 -8.86 3.37 8.81
N ARG A 71 -9.98 2.67 8.51
CA ARG A 71 -11.34 3.15 8.83
C ARG A 71 -11.60 3.22 10.33
N HIS A 72 -10.96 2.37 11.13
CA HIS A 72 -11.06 2.45 12.57
C HIS A 72 -10.30 3.67 13.12
N VAL A 73 -9.10 3.95 12.58
CA VAL A 73 -8.27 5.11 12.96
C VAL A 73 -8.91 6.43 12.49
N GLU A 74 -9.46 6.47 11.28
CA GLU A 74 -10.12 7.64 10.69
C GLU A 74 -11.56 7.32 10.22
N PRO A 75 -12.56 7.27 11.13
CA PRO A 75 -13.92 6.84 10.80
C PRO A 75 -14.64 7.68 9.75
N ASN A 76 -14.26 8.95 9.64
CA ASN A 76 -14.90 9.94 8.77
C ASN A 76 -14.16 10.15 7.45
N ASN A 77 -13.06 9.43 7.19
CA ASN A 77 -12.29 9.56 5.95
C ASN A 77 -13.02 8.86 4.78
N GLU A 78 -13.62 9.66 3.89
CA GLU A 78 -14.36 9.17 2.72
C GLU A 78 -13.48 8.45 1.70
N VAL A 79 -12.20 8.84 1.60
CA VAL A 79 -11.23 8.19 0.71
C VAL A 79 -11.00 6.74 1.15
N VAL A 80 -10.82 6.51 2.45
CA VAL A 80 -10.69 5.16 3.03
C VAL A 80 -11.95 4.33 2.80
N ARG A 81 -13.13 4.92 3.00
CA ARG A 81 -14.42 4.23 2.77
C ARG A 81 -14.59 3.80 1.32
N THR A 82 -14.32 4.71 0.39
CA THR A 82 -14.40 4.45 -1.06
C THR A 82 -13.39 3.39 -1.49
N LYS A 83 -12.15 3.49 -1.00
CA LYS A 83 -11.08 2.52 -1.32
C LYS A 83 -11.39 1.14 -0.74
N LEU A 84 -11.99 1.04 0.44
CA LEU A 84 -12.43 -0.23 1.02
C LEU A 84 -13.53 -0.88 0.18
N GLN A 85 -14.47 -0.09 -0.34
CA GLN A 85 -15.50 -0.61 -1.22
C GLN A 85 -14.92 -1.12 -2.54
N TRP A 86 -14.00 -0.35 -3.14
CA TRP A 86 -13.25 -0.77 -4.33
C TRP A 86 -12.52 -2.11 -4.10
N ALA A 87 -11.80 -2.25 -2.99
CA ALA A 87 -11.03 -3.46 -2.69
C ALA A 87 -11.93 -4.71 -2.59
N LYS A 88 -13.11 -4.58 -1.98
CA LYS A 88 -14.07 -5.68 -1.84
C LYS A 88 -14.68 -6.19 -3.16
N VAL A 89 -14.63 -5.39 -4.23
CA VAL A 89 -15.17 -5.77 -5.54
C VAL A 89 -14.10 -6.48 -6.39
N LEU A 90 -12.82 -6.34 -6.03
CA LEU A 90 -11.68 -6.94 -6.72
C LEU A 90 -11.21 -8.26 -6.10
N THR A 91 -11.82 -8.69 -4.99
CA THR A 91 -11.57 -9.97 -4.30
C THR A 91 -12.84 -10.77 -4.23
#